data_AF-A0A7V4HSI1-F1
#
_entry.id   AF-A0A7V4HSI1-F1
#
_cell.length_a   1.000
_cell.length_b   1.000
_cell.length_c   1.000
_cell.angle_alpha   90.00
_cell.angle_beta   90.00
_cell.angle_gamma   90.00
#
_symmetry.space_group_name_H-M   'P 1'
#
loop_
_entity.id
_entity.type
_entity.pdbx_description
1 polymer ?
#
loop_
_entity_poly.entity_id
_entity_poly.type
_entity_poly.pdbx_seq_one_letter_code
_entity_poly.pdbx_strand_id
1 'polypeptide(L)'
;MNQWYVQFADKIYGPMSLDDLRRRVAAGQIPPESLARDGPTGQWTAVSRLPALTSPTWPDPSQAMPKTSREQDAAARRGPLPLRPCVDCGEYVSQQAAACPRCGRSLMLTTIDVPYRGEHPIAVLVFFAMLAVVFVLTTPVLVYFGADSLSASAGVSEAAQGRIAFLSAAAYTVSMVVCSVLGRAVGAARMAFYTGMLLGLFFGPMGVLVAFAVDKRTQCPNCFSRLGGLARQCPYCRVALRWEQRPRWY
;
A
#
# COMPACT_ATOMS: atom_id res chain seq x y z
N MET A 1 -18.16 30.24 31.83
CA MET A 1 -17.49 29.09 31.19
C MET A 1 -16.37 28.66 32.12
N ASN A 2 -16.48 27.51 32.77
CA ASN A 2 -15.48 27.07 33.75
C ASN A 2 -14.25 26.56 32.99
N GLN A 3 -13.10 27.19 33.24
CA GLN A 3 -11.84 26.89 32.56
C GLN A 3 -10.93 26.16 33.54
N TRP A 4 -10.49 24.96 33.18
CA TRP A 4 -9.65 24.13 34.04
C TRP A 4 -8.18 24.24 33.66
N TYR A 5 -7.33 24.21 34.68
CA TYR A 5 -5.87 24.13 34.54
C TYR A 5 -5.38 22.89 35.29
N VAL A 6 -4.41 22.17 34.71
CA VAL A 6 -3.82 20.96 35.27
C VAL A 6 -2.31 21.13 35.36
N GLN A 7 -1.72 20.80 36.51
CA GLN A 7 -0.29 20.73 36.69
C GLN A 7 0.15 19.26 36.69
N PHE A 8 1.01 18.92 35.72
CA PHE A 8 1.58 17.58 35.56
C PHE A 8 3.05 17.71 35.13
N ALA A 9 3.95 17.03 35.84
CA ALA A 9 5.41 17.10 35.62
C ALA A 9 5.95 18.55 35.60
N ASP A 10 5.59 19.34 36.64
CA ASP A 10 5.98 20.75 36.81
C ASP A 10 5.57 21.72 35.70
N LYS A 11 4.69 21.30 34.78
CA LYS A 11 4.12 22.14 33.73
C LYS A 11 2.63 22.33 33.92
N ILE A 12 2.16 23.55 33.69
CA ILE A 12 0.75 23.92 33.76
C ILE A 12 0.16 23.86 32.34
N TYR A 13 -0.93 23.10 32.18
CA TYR A 13 -1.68 22.96 30.94
C TYR A 13 -3.09 23.54 31.12
N GLY A 14 -3.52 24.40 30.21
CA GLY A 14 -4.86 25.03 30.21
C GLY A 14 -4.87 26.37 29.46
N PRO A 15 -6.03 27.03 29.33
CA PRO A 15 -7.35 26.62 29.82
C PRO A 15 -7.96 25.48 28.98
N MET A 16 -8.58 24.49 29.63
CA MET A 16 -9.34 23.42 28.97
C MET A 16 -10.75 23.27 29.54
N SER A 17 -11.67 22.66 28.79
CA SER A 17 -13.03 22.39 29.26
C SER A 17 -13.05 21.25 30.28
N LEU A 18 -14.09 21.20 31.12
CA LEU A 18 -14.29 20.08 32.08
C LEU A 18 -14.41 18.73 31.35
N ASP A 19 -15.05 18.71 30.18
CA ASP A 19 -15.21 17.48 29.38
C ASP A 19 -13.90 17.00 28.78
N ASP A 20 -13.03 17.92 28.33
CA ASP A 20 -11.68 17.57 27.89
C ASP A 20 -10.83 17.01 29.03
N LEU A 21 -10.91 17.63 30.21
CA LEU A 21 -10.25 17.13 31.40
C LEU A 21 -10.71 15.70 31.72
N ARG A 22 -12.03 15.46 31.74
CA ARG A 22 -12.61 14.13 32.00
C ARG A 22 -12.16 13.10 30.96
N ARG A 23 -12.16 13.45 29.67
CA ARG A 23 -11.70 12.56 28.58
C ARG A 23 -10.23 12.18 28.74
N ARG A 24 -9.36 13.14 29.06
CA ARG A 24 -7.92 12.89 29.22
C ARG A 24 -7.60 12.04 30.45
N VAL A 25 -8.32 12.23 31.54
CA VAL A 25 -8.23 11.38 32.74
C VAL A 25 -8.71 9.96 32.42
N ALA A 26 -9.86 9.81 31.74
CA ALA A 26 -10.39 8.51 31.34
C ALA A 26 -9.47 7.76 30.35
N ALA A 27 -8.76 8.49 29.48
CA ALA A 27 -7.77 7.93 28.57
C ALA A 27 -6.41 7.62 29.23
N GLY A 28 -6.26 7.86 30.54
CA GLY A 28 -5.00 7.65 31.27
C GLY A 28 -3.88 8.64 30.91
N GLN A 29 -4.20 9.75 30.23
CA GLN A 29 -3.23 10.77 29.83
C GLN A 29 -2.88 11.74 30.97
N ILE A 30 -3.78 11.87 31.95
CA ILE A 30 -3.57 12.68 33.15
C ILE A 30 -3.70 11.73 34.36
N PRO A 31 -2.61 11.54 35.13
CA PRO A 31 -2.67 10.71 36.32
C PRO A 31 -3.63 11.29 37.37
N PRO A 32 -4.33 10.43 38.14
CA PRO A 32 -5.32 10.85 39.15
C PRO A 32 -4.74 11.66 40.33
N GLU A 33 -3.43 11.58 40.56
CA GLU A 33 -2.67 12.35 41.55
C GLU A 33 -2.29 13.77 41.08
N SER A 34 -2.46 14.07 39.79
CA SER A 34 -2.16 15.39 39.24
C SER A 34 -3.04 16.46 39.90
N LEU A 35 -2.51 17.69 40.01
CA LEU A 35 -3.26 18.81 40.59
C LEU A 35 -4.04 19.51 39.48
N ALA A 36 -5.31 19.82 39.75
CA ALA A 36 -6.16 20.61 38.87
C ALA A 36 -6.87 21.73 39.66
N ARG A 37 -7.12 22.86 39.01
CA ARG A 37 -7.86 23.99 39.60
C ARG A 37 -8.89 24.55 38.61
N ASP A 38 -9.98 25.09 39.16
CA ASP A 38 -10.99 25.83 38.40
C ASP A 38 -10.60 27.31 38.34
N GLY A 39 -10.40 27.81 37.12
CA GLY A 39 -9.99 29.18 36.85
C GLY A 39 -8.53 29.51 37.20
N PRO A 40 -8.12 30.77 36.98
CA PRO A 40 -6.75 31.23 37.21
C PRO A 40 -6.38 31.36 38.70
N THR A 41 -7.37 31.54 39.58
CA THR A 41 -7.17 31.80 41.03
C THR A 41 -7.71 30.67 41.92
N GLY A 42 -8.18 29.56 41.36
CA GLY A 42 -8.70 28.43 42.14
C GLY A 42 -7.62 27.70 42.93
N GLN A 43 -8.03 27.02 44.00
CA GLN A 43 -7.14 26.15 44.77
C GLN A 43 -6.82 24.86 43.98
N TRP A 44 -5.55 24.48 44.00
CA TRP A 44 -5.08 23.23 43.40
C TRP A 44 -5.59 22.03 44.21
N THR A 45 -6.37 21.18 43.55
CA THR A 45 -6.96 19.98 44.14
C THR A 45 -6.55 18.77 43.30
N ALA A 46 -6.20 17.65 43.96
CA ALA A 46 -5.89 16.42 43.24
C ALA A 46 -7.09 15.98 42.37
N VAL A 47 -6.82 15.58 41.12
CA VAL A 47 -7.83 15.17 40.12
C VAL A 47 -8.76 14.09 40.68
N SER A 48 -8.22 13.12 41.42
CA SER A 48 -8.96 12.06 42.11
C SER A 48 -9.99 12.55 43.15
N ARG A 49 -9.81 13.75 43.72
CA ARG A 49 -10.69 14.33 44.74
C ARG A 49 -11.74 15.28 44.16
N LEU A 50 -11.73 15.53 42.85
CA LEU A 50 -12.68 16.45 42.23
C LEU A 50 -14.08 15.81 42.11
N PRO A 51 -15.12 16.36 42.76
CA PRO A 51 -16.49 15.81 42.70
C PRO A 51 -17.05 15.75 41.27
N ALA A 52 -16.59 16.68 40.42
CA ALA A 52 -17.00 16.79 39.02
C ALA A 52 -16.50 15.63 38.14
N LEU A 53 -15.44 14.91 38.56
CA LEU A 53 -14.88 13.78 37.82
C LEU A 53 -15.34 12.42 38.35
N THR A 54 -15.76 12.35 39.62
CA THR A 54 -16.25 11.12 40.26
C THR A 54 -17.72 10.85 40.03
N SER A 55 -18.50 11.87 39.65
CA SER A 55 -19.90 11.65 39.28
C SER A 55 -19.97 11.04 37.88
N PRO A 56 -20.48 9.80 37.71
CA PRO A 56 -20.83 9.30 36.39
C PRO A 56 -21.98 10.16 35.87
N THR A 57 -21.64 11.23 35.15
CA THR A 57 -22.61 11.96 34.36
C THR A 57 -23.01 11.01 33.24
N TRP A 58 -24.04 10.21 33.49
CA TRP A 58 -24.77 9.54 32.42
C TRP A 58 -25.16 10.64 31.43
N PRO A 59 -24.71 10.57 30.17
CA PRO A 59 -25.06 11.59 29.20
C PRO A 59 -26.59 11.62 29.13
N ASP A 60 -27.15 12.79 29.42
CA ASP A 60 -28.58 13.03 29.27
C ASP A 60 -28.95 12.75 27.80
N PRO A 61 -29.74 11.70 27.51
CA PRO A 61 -30.08 11.35 26.13
C PRO A 61 -30.91 12.44 25.43
N SER A 62 -31.36 13.47 26.15
CA SER A 62 -32.10 14.60 25.58
C SER A 62 -31.24 15.67 24.90
N GLN A 63 -29.91 15.63 25.03
CA GLN A 63 -28.98 16.52 24.28
C GLN A 63 -28.19 15.78 23.19
N ALA A 64 -28.83 14.80 22.53
CA ALA A 64 -28.37 14.37 21.23
C ALA A 64 -28.50 15.56 20.26
N MET A 65 -27.35 16.15 19.90
CA MET A 65 -27.21 17.05 18.75
C MET A 65 -28.05 16.53 17.58
N PRO A 66 -28.58 17.43 16.72
CA PRO A 66 -29.25 17.01 15.50
C PRO A 66 -28.26 16.17 14.70
N LYS A 67 -28.47 14.85 14.75
CA LYS A 67 -27.73 13.88 13.96
C LYS A 67 -27.88 14.34 12.52
N THR A 68 -26.77 14.71 11.93
CA THR A 68 -26.64 14.85 10.50
C THR A 68 -27.31 13.62 9.87
N SER A 69 -28.24 13.86 8.95
CA SER A 69 -29.08 12.86 8.28
C SER A 69 -28.33 11.65 7.71
N ARG A 70 -26.99 11.73 7.63
CA ARG A 70 -26.08 10.71 7.12
C ARG A 70 -25.93 9.46 8.00
N GLU A 71 -26.14 9.55 9.32
CA GLU A 71 -26.02 8.38 10.23
C GLU A 71 -27.33 7.59 10.36
N GLN A 72 -28.48 8.25 10.22
CA GLN A 72 -29.78 7.58 10.11
C GLN A 72 -29.92 6.82 8.78
N ASP A 73 -29.36 7.34 7.70
CA ASP A 73 -29.24 6.59 6.43
C ASP A 73 -28.32 5.37 6.54
N ALA A 74 -27.31 5.39 7.42
CA ALA A 74 -26.40 4.25 7.62
C ALA A 74 -27.02 3.10 8.45
N ALA A 75 -27.96 3.42 9.36
CA ALA A 75 -28.71 2.41 10.10
C ALA A 75 -29.86 1.83 9.26
N ALA A 76 -30.54 2.66 8.45
CA ALA A 76 -31.63 2.22 7.57
C ALA A 76 -31.15 1.43 6.34
N ARG A 77 -29.87 1.57 5.93
CA ARG A 77 -29.23 0.75 4.87
C ARG A 77 -28.54 -0.51 5.38
N ARG A 78 -28.75 -0.94 6.62
CA ARG A 78 -28.37 -2.30 7.05
C ARG A 78 -29.36 -3.29 6.44
N GLY A 79 -29.19 -3.58 5.16
CA GLY A 79 -29.81 -4.73 4.53
C GLY A 79 -29.50 -6.01 5.34
N PRO A 80 -30.30 -7.08 5.15
CA PRO A 80 -30.04 -8.35 5.81
C PRO A 80 -28.56 -8.71 5.67
N LEU A 81 -27.89 -8.92 6.81
CA LEU A 81 -26.47 -9.27 6.84
C LEU A 81 -26.27 -10.43 5.86
N PRO A 82 -25.34 -10.31 4.90
CA PRO A 82 -25.16 -11.33 3.89
C PRO A 82 -24.83 -12.66 4.59
N LEU A 83 -25.72 -13.63 4.44
CA LEU A 83 -25.56 -14.98 4.97
C LEU A 83 -24.80 -15.84 3.95
N ARG A 84 -24.04 -16.81 4.43
CA ARG A 84 -23.36 -17.82 3.61
C ARG A 84 -23.75 -19.23 4.09
N PRO A 85 -23.92 -20.21 3.20
CA PRO A 85 -24.14 -21.58 3.63
C PRO A 85 -22.85 -22.18 4.21
N CYS A 86 -22.95 -22.91 5.32
CA CYS A 86 -21.87 -23.74 5.85
C CYS A 86 -21.61 -24.90 4.89
N VAL A 87 -20.33 -25.15 4.55
CA VAL A 87 -19.93 -26.20 3.59
C VAL A 87 -20.30 -27.60 4.07
N ASP A 88 -20.41 -27.81 5.37
CA ASP A 88 -20.70 -29.14 5.93
C ASP A 88 -22.18 -29.38 6.17
N CYS A 89 -22.83 -28.48 6.91
CA CYS A 89 -24.22 -28.69 7.33
C CYS A 89 -25.25 -27.94 6.47
N GLY A 90 -24.80 -27.10 5.54
CA GLY A 90 -25.67 -26.28 4.68
C GLY A 90 -26.35 -25.10 5.38
N GLU A 91 -26.20 -24.95 6.70
CA GLU A 91 -26.85 -23.88 7.47
C GLU A 91 -26.39 -22.49 7.02
N TYR A 92 -27.31 -21.53 6.92
CA TYR A 92 -26.95 -20.15 6.61
C TYR A 92 -26.39 -19.45 7.84
N VAL A 93 -25.12 -19.07 7.77
CA VAL A 93 -24.36 -18.45 8.85
C VAL A 93 -23.92 -17.05 8.45
N SER A 94 -23.83 -16.15 9.43
CA SER A 94 -23.25 -14.83 9.23
C SER A 94 -21.86 -14.94 8.60
N GLN A 95 -21.54 -14.07 7.65
CA GLN A 95 -20.17 -13.96 7.11
C GLN A 95 -19.13 -13.66 8.20
N GLN A 96 -19.54 -13.08 9.33
CA GLN A 96 -18.67 -12.77 10.46
C GLN A 96 -18.53 -13.91 11.48
N ALA A 97 -19.29 -15.01 11.35
CA ALA A 97 -19.22 -16.13 12.28
C ALA A 97 -17.87 -16.85 12.15
N ALA A 98 -17.14 -16.99 13.26
CA ALA A 98 -15.85 -17.69 13.33
C ALA A 98 -16.02 -19.22 13.30
N ALA A 99 -17.18 -19.72 13.74
CA ALA A 99 -17.55 -21.12 13.70
C ALA A 99 -19.04 -21.26 13.38
N CYS A 100 -19.40 -22.40 12.79
CA CYS A 100 -20.79 -22.73 12.55
C CYS A 100 -21.45 -23.07 13.89
N PRO A 101 -22.55 -22.41 14.28
CA PRO A 101 -23.24 -22.70 15.53
C PRO A 101 -23.87 -24.10 15.53
N ARG A 102 -24.12 -24.67 14.34
CA ARG A 102 -24.77 -25.97 14.20
C ARG A 102 -23.79 -27.15 14.22
N CYS A 103 -22.71 -27.09 13.44
CA CYS A 103 -21.75 -28.19 13.35
C CYS A 103 -20.41 -27.93 14.07
N GLY A 104 -20.20 -26.74 14.65
CA GLY A 104 -18.96 -26.39 15.35
C GLY A 104 -17.75 -26.18 14.43
N ARG A 105 -17.85 -26.43 13.13
CA ARG A 105 -16.73 -26.23 12.19
C ARG A 105 -16.32 -24.78 12.17
N SER A 106 -15.01 -24.53 12.27
CA SER A 106 -14.46 -23.20 12.10
C SER A 106 -14.79 -22.69 10.69
N LEU A 107 -15.51 -21.59 10.62
CA LEU A 107 -15.87 -20.89 9.40
C LEU A 107 -14.85 -19.80 9.08
N MET A 108 -13.61 -19.93 9.57
CA MET A 108 -12.49 -19.09 9.17
C MET A 108 -12.14 -19.35 7.69
N LEU A 109 -13.02 -18.93 6.78
CA LEU A 109 -12.58 -18.14 5.64
C LEU A 109 -12.38 -16.73 6.19
N THR A 110 -11.25 -16.52 6.86
CA THR A 110 -10.64 -15.20 6.81
C THR A 110 -10.31 -14.99 5.34
N THR A 111 -11.24 -14.38 4.61
CA THR A 111 -10.92 -13.82 3.31
C THR A 111 -9.92 -12.74 3.64
N ILE A 112 -8.64 -13.05 3.46
CA ILE A 112 -7.60 -12.09 3.78
C ILE A 112 -7.61 -11.11 2.61
N ASP A 113 -7.94 -9.85 2.92
CA ASP A 113 -7.80 -8.76 1.97
C ASP A 113 -6.30 -8.54 1.76
N VAL A 114 -5.82 -8.98 0.59
CA VAL A 114 -4.44 -8.75 0.18
C VAL A 114 -4.41 -7.42 -0.57
N PRO A 115 -3.69 -6.40 -0.07
CA PRO A 115 -3.57 -5.15 -0.79
C PRO A 115 -2.77 -5.40 -2.07
N TYR A 116 -3.42 -5.24 -3.22
CA TYR A 116 -2.72 -5.32 -4.50
C TYR A 116 -1.86 -4.06 -4.67
N ARG A 117 -0.55 -4.23 -4.65
CA ARG A 117 0.39 -3.17 -5.04
C ARG A 117 0.60 -3.28 -6.55
N GLY A 118 0.03 -2.36 -7.31
CA GLY A 118 0.35 -2.22 -8.73
C GLY A 118 1.85 -2.07 -8.95
N GLU A 119 2.35 -2.48 -10.13
CA GLU A 119 3.78 -2.66 -10.36
C GLU A 119 4.62 -1.40 -10.10
N HIS A 120 4.09 -0.20 -10.38
CA HIS A 120 4.71 1.10 -10.13
C HIS A 120 3.68 2.25 -10.13
N PRO A 121 3.97 3.40 -9.50
CA PRO A 121 3.21 4.64 -9.70
C PRO A 121 3.26 5.05 -11.18
N ILE A 122 2.15 5.59 -11.71
CA ILE A 122 2.06 6.03 -13.11
C ILE A 122 3.20 6.99 -13.46
N ALA A 123 3.55 7.92 -12.57
CA ALA A 123 4.63 8.88 -12.77
C ALA A 123 6.00 8.21 -13.02
N VAL A 124 6.29 7.11 -12.31
CA VAL A 124 7.54 6.37 -12.48
C VAL A 124 7.58 5.68 -13.85
N LEU A 125 6.46 5.11 -14.29
CA LEU A 125 6.37 4.50 -15.62
C LEU A 125 6.54 5.53 -16.74
N VAL A 126 5.90 6.70 -16.62
CA VAL A 126 6.05 7.79 -17.59
C VAL A 126 7.50 8.28 -17.67
N PHE A 127 8.16 8.45 -16.52
CA PHE A 127 9.56 8.86 -16.46
C PHE A 127 10.49 7.85 -17.17
N PHE A 128 10.37 6.55 -16.84
CA PHE A 128 11.19 5.52 -17.49
C PHE A 128 10.87 5.36 -18.97
N ALA A 129 9.62 5.57 -19.38
CA ALA A 129 9.24 5.55 -20.80
C ALA A 129 9.90 6.71 -21.57
N MET A 130 9.93 7.91 -21.00
CA MET A 130 10.66 9.04 -21.61
C MET A 130 12.15 8.75 -21.72
N LEU A 131 12.78 8.23 -20.64
CA LEU A 131 14.18 7.82 -20.68
C LEU A 131 14.45 6.74 -21.74
N ALA A 132 13.55 5.77 -21.88
CA ALA A 132 13.65 4.72 -22.88
C ALA A 132 13.59 5.28 -24.30
N VAL A 133 12.69 6.22 -24.57
CA VAL A 133 12.61 6.90 -25.88
C VAL A 133 13.90 7.66 -26.18
N VAL A 134 14.39 8.47 -25.23
CA VAL A 134 15.66 9.20 -25.40
C VAL A 134 16.80 8.23 -25.67
N PHE A 135 16.92 7.17 -24.87
CA PHE A 135 17.97 6.17 -25.01
C PHE A 135 17.94 5.47 -26.37
N VAL A 136 16.76 5.05 -26.85
CA VAL A 136 16.58 4.41 -28.16
C VAL A 136 16.97 5.34 -29.31
N LEU A 137 16.77 6.66 -29.16
CA LEU A 137 17.15 7.64 -30.17
C LEU A 137 18.64 7.99 -30.12
N THR A 138 19.22 8.13 -28.92
CA THR A 138 20.61 8.58 -28.76
C THR A 138 21.64 7.48 -28.94
N THR A 139 21.35 6.24 -28.53
CA THR A 139 22.35 5.16 -28.55
C THR A 139 22.78 4.71 -29.94
N PRO A 140 21.90 4.56 -30.96
CA PRO A 140 22.35 4.20 -32.30
C PRO A 140 23.26 5.27 -32.92
N VAL A 141 22.99 6.55 -32.63
CA VAL A 141 23.83 7.68 -33.05
C VAL A 141 25.22 7.58 -32.43
N LEU A 142 25.32 7.31 -31.13
CA LEU A 142 26.60 7.12 -30.45
C LEU A 142 27.36 5.90 -30.98
N VAL A 143 26.67 4.78 -31.22
CA VAL A 143 27.27 3.57 -31.80
C VAL A 143 27.78 3.83 -33.22
N TYR A 144 27.02 4.58 -34.03
CA TYR A 144 27.44 4.97 -35.37
C TYR A 144 28.74 5.77 -35.34
N PHE A 145 28.80 6.86 -34.56
CA PHE A 145 30.01 7.67 -34.43
C PHE A 145 31.19 6.90 -33.84
N GLY A 146 30.94 6.00 -32.88
CA GLY A 146 31.96 5.11 -32.33
C GLY A 146 32.55 4.17 -33.39
N ALA A 147 31.69 3.49 -34.14
CA ALA A 147 32.11 2.58 -35.22
C ALA A 147 32.81 3.33 -36.35
N ASP A 148 32.35 4.54 -36.68
CA ASP A 148 32.97 5.41 -37.67
C ASP A 148 34.40 5.81 -37.25
N SER A 149 34.56 6.32 -36.02
CA SER A 149 35.87 6.70 -35.47
C SER A 149 36.85 5.53 -35.38
N LEU A 150 36.37 4.34 -35.00
CA LEU A 150 37.17 3.13 -34.94
C LEU A 150 37.59 2.67 -36.35
N SER A 151 36.68 2.72 -37.32
CA SER A 151 36.96 2.31 -38.71
C SER A 151 37.95 3.26 -39.38
N ALA A 152 37.82 4.57 -39.12
CA ALA A 152 38.80 5.56 -39.56
C ALA A 152 40.18 5.28 -38.99
N SER A 153 40.27 4.94 -37.70
CA SER A 153 41.55 4.60 -37.05
C SER A 153 42.19 3.32 -37.60
N ALA A 154 41.39 2.42 -38.17
CA ALA A 154 41.83 1.16 -38.75
C ALA A 154 42.24 1.28 -40.23
N GLY A 155 42.16 2.47 -40.85
CA GLY A 155 42.53 2.67 -42.25
C GLY A 155 41.58 2.01 -43.25
N VAL A 156 40.31 1.80 -42.87
CA VAL A 156 39.28 1.27 -43.75
C VAL A 156 38.95 2.29 -44.85
N SER A 157 38.64 1.83 -46.07
CA SER A 157 38.24 2.73 -47.15
C SER A 157 36.95 3.49 -46.82
N GLU A 158 36.85 4.75 -47.24
CA GLU A 158 35.68 5.62 -46.95
C GLU A 158 34.34 4.99 -47.36
N ALA A 159 34.32 4.28 -48.50
CA ALA A 159 33.13 3.59 -48.99
C ALA A 159 32.70 2.41 -48.08
N ALA A 160 33.64 1.75 -47.41
CA ALA A 160 33.36 0.66 -46.48
C ALA A 160 33.04 1.17 -45.07
N GLN A 161 33.67 2.27 -44.64
CA GLN A 161 33.48 2.89 -43.32
C GLN A 161 32.01 3.21 -43.03
N GLY A 162 31.33 3.93 -43.94
CA GLY A 162 29.92 4.28 -43.74
C GLY A 162 28.98 3.06 -43.66
N ARG A 163 29.29 2.00 -44.42
CA ARG A 163 28.51 0.75 -44.40
C ARG A 163 28.71 -0.01 -43.09
N ILE A 164 29.94 -0.08 -42.59
CA ILE A 164 30.26 -0.75 -41.32
C ILE A 164 29.58 -0.03 -40.16
N ALA A 165 29.67 1.30 -40.10
CA ALA A 165 29.03 2.10 -39.06
C ALA A 165 27.50 1.98 -39.07
N PHE A 166 26.89 1.96 -40.26
CA PHE A 166 25.45 1.76 -40.39
C PHE A 166 25.01 0.35 -39.96
N LEU A 167 25.70 -0.70 -40.43
CA LEU A 167 25.39 -2.09 -40.10
C LEU A 167 25.58 -2.37 -38.60
N SER A 168 26.59 -1.80 -37.96
CA SER A 168 26.81 -1.95 -36.52
C SER A 168 25.71 -1.27 -35.70
N ALA A 169 25.32 -0.05 -36.07
CA ALA A 169 24.21 0.66 -35.41
C ALA A 169 22.87 -0.07 -35.61
N ALA A 170 22.61 -0.60 -36.81
CA ALA A 170 21.41 -1.39 -37.10
C ALA A 170 21.38 -2.70 -36.31
N ALA A 171 22.48 -3.45 -36.31
CA ALA A 171 22.60 -4.70 -35.56
C ALA A 171 22.44 -4.48 -34.05
N TYR A 172 23.02 -3.41 -33.51
CA TYR A 172 22.85 -3.00 -32.12
C TYR A 172 21.37 -2.71 -31.81
N THR A 173 20.70 -1.91 -32.64
CA THR A 173 19.28 -1.56 -32.45
C THR A 173 18.40 -2.80 -32.44
N VAL A 174 18.61 -3.73 -33.39
CA VAL A 174 17.88 -5.00 -33.44
C VAL A 174 18.15 -5.83 -32.18
N SER A 175 19.40 -5.92 -31.74
CA SER A 175 19.77 -6.63 -30.51
C SER A 175 19.04 -6.09 -29.29
N MET A 176 18.94 -4.76 -29.14
CA MET A 176 18.25 -4.11 -28.01
C MET A 176 16.74 -4.34 -28.03
N VAL A 177 16.11 -4.30 -29.21
CA VAL A 177 14.68 -4.63 -29.36
C VAL A 177 14.42 -6.09 -28.99
N VAL A 178 15.27 -7.01 -29.47
CA VAL A 178 15.17 -8.44 -29.12
C VAL A 178 15.35 -8.65 -27.63
N CYS A 179 16.35 -8.01 -26.99
CA CYS A 179 16.56 -8.09 -25.55
C CYS A 179 15.38 -7.53 -24.75
N SER A 180 14.76 -6.45 -25.19
CA SER A 180 13.55 -5.89 -24.59
C SER A 180 12.37 -6.87 -24.65
N VAL A 181 12.13 -7.52 -25.79
CA VAL A 181 11.07 -8.52 -25.96
C VAL A 181 11.33 -9.77 -25.10
N LEU A 182 12.57 -10.25 -25.07
CA LEU A 182 12.96 -11.38 -24.23
C LEU A 182 12.83 -11.04 -22.74
N GLY A 183 13.30 -9.86 -22.33
CA GLY A 183 13.16 -9.37 -20.96
C GLY A 183 11.70 -9.26 -20.53
N ARG A 184 10.82 -8.78 -21.42
CA ARG A 184 9.36 -8.76 -21.22
C ARG A 184 8.80 -10.17 -21.04
N ALA A 185 9.17 -11.12 -21.90
CA ALA A 185 8.67 -12.49 -21.82
C ALA A 185 9.08 -13.18 -20.52
N VAL A 186 10.34 -13.02 -20.10
CA VAL A 186 10.86 -13.53 -18.83
C VAL A 186 10.18 -12.86 -17.63
N GLY A 187 10.03 -11.53 -17.68
CA GLY A 187 9.38 -10.76 -16.63
C GLY A 187 7.89 -11.08 -16.47
N ALA A 188 7.20 -11.40 -17.56
CA ALA A 188 5.77 -11.75 -17.55
C ALA A 188 5.47 -12.98 -16.68
N ALA A 189 6.33 -14.00 -16.73
CA ALA A 189 6.20 -15.20 -15.89
C ALA A 189 6.31 -14.90 -14.38
N ARG A 190 6.84 -13.73 -14.00
CA ARG A 190 7.13 -13.32 -12.63
C ARG A 190 6.40 -12.06 -12.17
N MET A 191 5.35 -11.65 -12.90
CA MET A 191 4.60 -10.42 -12.62
C MET A 191 5.48 -9.17 -12.54
N ALA A 192 6.51 -9.12 -13.38
CA ALA A 192 7.49 -8.05 -13.47
C ALA A 192 7.62 -7.57 -14.93
N PHE A 193 6.51 -7.49 -15.64
CA PHE A 193 6.46 -7.31 -17.09
C PHE A 193 7.21 -6.06 -17.58
N TYR A 194 6.85 -4.89 -17.04
CA TYR A 194 7.46 -3.62 -17.48
C TYR A 194 8.92 -3.52 -17.02
N THR A 195 9.21 -3.98 -15.81
CA THR A 195 10.57 -4.04 -15.29
C THR A 195 11.48 -4.91 -16.15
N GLY A 196 11.03 -6.11 -16.55
CA GLY A 196 11.81 -7.00 -17.41
C GLY A 196 12.06 -6.41 -18.79
N MET A 197 11.04 -5.77 -19.39
CA MET A 197 11.16 -5.06 -20.65
C MET A 197 12.19 -3.92 -20.58
N LEU A 198 12.10 -3.06 -19.56
CA LEU A 198 13.01 -1.93 -19.38
C LEU A 198 14.44 -2.39 -19.09
N LEU A 199 14.62 -3.44 -18.29
CA LEU A 199 15.95 -4.01 -18.04
C LEU A 199 16.58 -4.54 -19.33
N GLY A 200 15.82 -5.31 -20.13
CA GLY A 200 16.28 -5.78 -21.43
C GLY A 200 16.59 -4.64 -22.41
N LEU A 201 15.82 -3.54 -22.35
CA LEU A 201 16.05 -2.38 -23.18
C LEU A 201 17.27 -1.55 -22.76
N PHE A 202 17.55 -1.35 -21.48
CA PHE A 202 18.67 -0.50 -21.05
C PHE A 202 19.99 -1.26 -20.93
N PHE A 203 19.94 -2.53 -20.54
CA PHE A 203 21.12 -3.33 -20.24
C PHE A 203 21.34 -4.48 -21.25
N GLY A 204 20.54 -4.53 -22.31
CA GLY A 204 20.63 -5.54 -23.37
C GLY A 204 20.58 -6.97 -22.80
N PRO A 205 21.54 -7.86 -23.14
CA PRO A 205 21.53 -9.25 -22.70
C PRO A 205 21.72 -9.41 -21.18
N MET A 206 22.54 -8.55 -20.56
CA MET A 206 22.69 -8.55 -19.09
C MET A 206 21.38 -8.18 -18.40
N GLY A 207 20.60 -7.29 -19.00
CA GLY A 207 19.27 -6.93 -18.53
C GLY A 207 18.29 -8.11 -18.51
N VAL A 208 18.36 -8.97 -19.53
CA VAL A 208 17.54 -10.19 -19.58
C VAL A 208 17.92 -11.15 -18.44
N LEU A 209 19.23 -11.30 -18.14
CA LEU A 209 19.68 -12.11 -17.00
C LEU A 209 19.20 -11.54 -15.67
N VAL A 210 19.25 -10.22 -15.48
CA VAL A 210 18.73 -9.57 -14.28
C VAL A 210 17.20 -9.72 -14.19
N ALA A 211 16.48 -9.72 -15.32
CA ALA A 211 15.04 -9.97 -15.33
C ALA A 211 14.68 -11.38 -14.79
N PHE A 212 15.58 -12.37 -14.93
CA PHE A 212 15.43 -13.68 -14.27
C PHE A 212 15.68 -13.64 -12.77
N ALA A 213 16.30 -12.61 -12.21
CA ALA A 213 16.46 -12.46 -10.76
C ALA A 213 15.28 -11.73 -10.12
N VAL A 214 14.62 -10.84 -10.86
CA VAL A 214 13.47 -10.08 -10.37
C VAL A 214 12.25 -10.98 -10.23
N ASP A 215 11.73 -11.11 -9.01
CA ASP A 215 10.45 -11.76 -8.74
C ASP A 215 9.55 -10.80 -7.95
N LYS A 216 8.48 -10.34 -8.60
CA LYS A 216 7.48 -9.46 -8.00
C LYS A 216 6.20 -10.18 -7.60
N ARG A 217 6.20 -11.53 -7.64
CA ARG A 217 5.04 -12.30 -7.19
C ARG A 217 4.72 -12.01 -5.73
N THR A 218 3.45 -11.71 -5.49
CA THR A 218 2.90 -11.53 -4.15
C THR A 218 3.01 -12.82 -3.34
N GLN A 219 3.32 -12.71 -2.06
CA GLN A 219 3.35 -13.85 -1.15
C GLN A 219 2.00 -14.01 -0.44
N CYS A 220 1.61 -15.24 -0.16
CA CYS A 220 0.44 -15.53 0.64
C CYS A 220 0.64 -14.99 2.07
N PRO A 221 -0.27 -14.18 2.62
CA PRO A 221 -0.13 -13.64 3.98
C PRO A 221 -0.23 -14.71 5.08
N ASN A 222 -0.80 -15.88 4.77
CA ASN A 222 -0.97 -16.96 5.73
C ASN A 222 0.25 -17.89 5.79
N CYS A 223 0.79 -18.29 4.63
CA CYS A 223 1.84 -19.31 4.56
C CYS A 223 3.12 -18.86 3.82
N PHE A 224 3.22 -17.59 3.43
CA PHE A 224 4.36 -16.96 2.74
C PHE A 224 4.78 -17.59 1.41
N SER A 225 4.02 -18.53 0.86
CA SER A 225 4.28 -19.12 -0.44
C SER A 225 4.02 -18.11 -1.57
N ARG A 226 4.78 -18.23 -2.67
CA ARG A 226 4.63 -17.34 -3.83
C ARG A 226 3.33 -17.65 -4.56
N LEU A 227 2.55 -16.61 -4.86
CA LEU A 227 1.28 -16.73 -5.57
C LEU A 227 1.50 -16.47 -7.08
N GLY A 228 0.84 -17.29 -7.91
CA GLY A 228 0.74 -17.05 -9.34
C GLY A 228 -0.32 -16.00 -9.62
N GLY A 229 0.08 -14.73 -9.66
CA GLY A 229 -0.81 -13.61 -9.95
C GLY A 229 -1.94 -13.41 -8.95
N LEU A 230 -3.12 -13.02 -9.47
CA LEU A 230 -4.31 -12.74 -8.68
C LEU A 230 -5.10 -14.01 -8.35
N ALA A 231 -4.42 -15.02 -7.80
CA ALA A 231 -5.06 -16.27 -7.41
C ALA A 231 -6.17 -16.00 -6.37
N ARG A 232 -7.35 -16.56 -6.58
CA ARG A 232 -8.47 -16.47 -5.61
C ARG A 232 -8.28 -17.37 -4.38
N GLN A 233 -7.38 -18.35 -4.49
CA GLN A 233 -7.09 -19.30 -3.44
C GLN A 233 -5.60 -19.64 -3.47
N CYS A 234 -4.97 -19.74 -2.30
CA CYS A 234 -3.57 -20.16 -2.23
C CYS A 234 -3.44 -21.66 -2.57
N PRO A 235 -2.56 -22.07 -3.50
CA PRO A 235 -2.41 -23.48 -3.88
C PRO A 235 -1.82 -24.36 -2.76
N TYR A 236 -1.14 -23.75 -1.79
CA TYR A 236 -0.49 -24.46 -0.69
C TYR A 236 -1.39 -24.59 0.55
N CYS A 237 -1.87 -23.48 1.11
CA CYS A 237 -2.68 -23.49 2.34
C CYS A 237 -4.20 -23.45 2.09
N ARG A 238 -4.64 -23.34 0.83
CA ARG A 238 -6.06 -23.27 0.43
C ARG A 238 -6.87 -22.12 1.03
N VAL A 239 -6.21 -21.12 1.64
CA VAL A 239 -6.90 -19.92 2.12
C VAL A 239 -7.48 -19.13 0.93
N ALA A 240 -8.71 -18.66 1.07
CA ALA A 240 -9.34 -17.79 0.09
C ALA A 240 -8.73 -16.38 0.19
N LEU A 241 -8.35 -15.81 -0.95
CA LEU A 241 -7.72 -14.51 -1.05
C LEU A 241 -8.68 -13.55 -1.75
N ARG A 242 -8.90 -12.38 -1.14
CA ARG A 242 -9.63 -11.28 -1.75
C ARG A 242 -8.64 -10.18 -2.07
N TRP A 243 -8.61 -9.74 -3.32
CA TRP A 243 -7.70 -8.68 -3.74
C TRP A 243 -8.40 -7.34 -3.61
N GLU A 244 -7.85 -6.46 -2.77
CA GLU A 244 -8.32 -5.09 -2.65
C GLU A 244 -7.38 -4.18 -3.44
N GLN A 245 -7.90 -3.57 -4.51
CA GLN A 245 -7.18 -2.51 -5.21
C GLN A 245 -7.28 -1.24 -4.37
N ARG A 246 -6.23 -0.96 -3.58
CA ARG A 246 -6.11 0.33 -2.90
C ARG A 246 -5.35 1.29 -3.80
N PRO A 247 -5.99 2.31 -4.39
CA PRO A 247 -5.27 3.35 -5.10
C PRO A 247 -4.38 4.08 -4.09
N ARG A 248 -3.06 3.89 -4.20
CA ARG A 248 -2.09 4.74 -3.52
C ARG A 248 -1.81 5.92 -4.43
N TRP A 249 -2.29 7.09 -4.02
CA TRP A 249 -2.03 8.35 -4.72
C TRP A 249 -0.67 8.95 -4.36
N TYR A 250 0.15 8.26 -3.55
CA TYR A 250 1.44 8.72 -3.02
C TYR A 250 2.34 7.53 -2.70
#